data_AF-A0A8K0KEY4-F1
#
_entry.id   AF-A0A8K0KEY4-F1
#
_cell.length_a   1.000
_cell.length_b   1.000
_cell.length_c   1.000
_cell.angle_alpha   90.00
_cell.angle_beta   90.00
_cell.angle_gamma   90.00
#
_symmetry.space_group_name_H-M   'P 1'
#
loop_
_entity.id
_entity.type
_entity.pdbx_description
1 polymer ?
#
loop_
_entity_poly.entity_id
_entity_poly.type
_entity_poly.pdbx_seq_one_letter_code
_entity_poly.pdbx_strand_id
1 'polypeptide(L)'
;MNSPLRLPKEEEKLKEYIAPLNKLRNYSYTNGIDFLLDLGRRLRRLDKEKKNFIYRGDFITLMREMDLLNESEAAETFMECDYTNKGFATLDQLIQRFRYPISPLRKRAIEDAVTKADLNFDGLIPLDYLEEIWDGTVQDYLGDDKNAEERKATFLEILRNDAEHKGYVTAEELTNFLWVQSLITEDEVDFALTVRQAFNLDAPPSDLILGPDDRRFTANLPPIVDED
;
A
#
# COMPACT_ATOMS: atom_id res chain seq x y z
N MET A 1 -27.52 21.43 3.71
CA MET A 1 -27.31 20.45 4.78
C MET A 1 -27.11 19.10 4.11
N ASN A 2 -25.87 18.75 3.77
CA ASN A 2 -25.56 17.46 3.16
C ASN A 2 -25.36 16.45 4.29
N SER A 3 -26.34 15.58 4.46
CA SER A 3 -26.16 14.37 5.25
C SER A 3 -25.14 13.47 4.53
N PRO A 4 -24.17 12.86 5.22
CA PRO A 4 -23.29 11.88 4.61
C PRO A 4 -24.10 10.66 4.15
N LEU A 5 -23.80 10.15 2.95
CA LEU A 5 -24.37 8.92 2.41
C LEU A 5 -24.13 7.77 3.41
N ARG A 6 -25.21 7.24 4.01
CA ARG A 6 -25.16 6.01 4.81
C ARG A 6 -25.32 4.82 3.88
N LEU A 7 -24.34 3.91 3.87
CA LEU A 7 -24.43 2.62 3.19
C LEU A 7 -25.37 1.70 4.00
N PRO A 8 -26.34 1.01 3.36
CA PRO A 8 -27.40 0.29 4.07
C PRO A 8 -27.01 -1.14 4.47
N LYS A 9 -27.41 -1.58 5.67
CA LYS A 9 -27.49 -2.97 6.21
C LYS A 9 -26.24 -3.88 6.19
N GLU A 10 -25.28 -3.65 5.31
CA GLU A 10 -24.01 -4.40 5.24
C GLU A 10 -23.03 -4.02 6.34
N GLU A 11 -23.06 -2.76 6.81
CA GLU A 11 -22.27 -2.30 7.98
C GLU A 11 -22.56 -3.12 9.26
N GLU A 12 -23.77 -3.63 9.41
CA GLU A 12 -24.17 -4.39 10.61
C GLU A 12 -23.61 -5.82 10.59
N LYS A 13 -23.51 -6.44 9.41
CA LYS A 13 -22.87 -7.75 9.22
C LYS A 13 -21.33 -7.66 9.22
N LEU A 14 -20.75 -6.57 8.71
CA LEU A 14 -19.30 -6.35 8.76
C LEU A 14 -18.79 -6.20 10.20
N LYS A 15 -19.60 -5.60 11.09
CA LYS A 15 -19.23 -5.37 12.49
C LYS A 15 -18.99 -6.64 13.29
N GLU A 16 -19.51 -7.78 12.85
CA GLU A 16 -19.57 -8.98 13.70
C GLU A 16 -18.32 -9.86 13.62
N TYR A 17 -17.43 -9.69 12.63
CA TYR A 17 -16.10 -10.33 12.58
C TYR A 17 -15.11 -9.50 11.74
N ILE A 18 -14.75 -8.30 12.21
CA ILE A 18 -13.56 -7.62 11.67
C ILE A 18 -12.36 -8.25 12.34
N ALA A 19 -11.76 -9.28 11.73
CA ALA A 19 -10.43 -9.75 12.12
C ALA A 19 -9.54 -8.51 12.36
N PRO A 20 -8.81 -8.40 13.49
CA PRO A 20 -8.10 -7.17 13.85
C PRO A 20 -7.25 -6.56 12.72
N LEU A 21 -6.67 -7.41 11.87
CA LEU A 21 -5.98 -7.02 10.65
C LEU A 21 -6.81 -6.15 9.69
N ASN A 22 -8.10 -6.44 9.53
CA ASN A 22 -8.99 -5.67 8.67
C ASN A 22 -9.20 -4.24 9.18
N LYS A 23 -9.01 -3.96 10.48
CA LYS A 23 -9.00 -2.58 10.99
C LYS A 23 -7.84 -1.79 10.41
N LEU A 24 -6.63 -2.37 10.37
CA LEU A 24 -5.45 -1.74 9.77
C LEU A 24 -5.63 -1.55 8.25
N ARG A 25 -6.19 -2.55 7.56
CA ARG A 25 -6.49 -2.44 6.12
C ARG A 25 -7.46 -1.33 5.81
N ASN A 26 -8.57 -1.25 6.56
CA ASN A 26 -9.56 -0.19 6.39
C ASN A 26 -8.96 1.18 6.73
N TYR A 27 -8.08 1.25 7.74
CA TYR A 27 -7.37 2.47 8.07
C TYR A 27 -6.43 2.91 6.94
N SER A 28 -5.71 1.97 6.32
CA SER A 28 -4.86 2.23 5.15
C SER A 28 -5.65 2.71 3.93
N TYR A 29 -6.83 2.14 3.71
CA TYR A 29 -7.74 2.57 2.65
C TYR A 29 -8.26 3.99 2.89
N THR A 30 -8.64 4.31 4.14
CA THR A 30 -9.26 5.59 4.50
C THR A 30 -8.27 6.75 4.57
N ASN A 31 -7.05 6.49 5.07
CA ASN A 31 -6.02 7.51 5.31
C ASN A 31 -4.93 7.52 4.23
N GLY A 32 -5.03 6.62 3.24
CA GLY A 32 -4.20 6.60 2.05
C GLY A 32 -2.70 6.46 2.35
N ILE A 33 -1.91 7.17 1.55
CA ILE A 33 -0.46 7.03 1.54
C ILE A 33 0.21 7.58 2.80
N ASP A 34 -0.29 8.68 3.36
CA ASP A 34 0.32 9.32 4.52
C ASP A 34 0.39 8.35 5.71
N PHE A 35 -0.66 7.54 5.89
CA PHE A 35 -0.67 6.48 6.89
C PHE A 35 0.34 5.38 6.60
N LEU A 36 0.37 4.83 5.39
CA LEU A 36 1.31 3.75 5.05
C LEU A 36 2.78 4.20 5.16
N LEU A 37 3.07 5.45 4.80
CA LEU A 37 4.39 6.05 4.97
C LEU A 37 4.75 6.24 6.45
N ASP A 38 3.85 6.83 7.26
CA ASP A 38 4.10 7.02 8.69
C ASP A 38 4.27 5.66 9.40
N LEU A 39 3.44 4.68 9.08
CA LEU A 39 3.53 3.33 9.62
C LEU A 39 4.85 2.66 9.23
N GLY A 40 5.23 2.68 7.95
CA GLY A 40 6.51 2.13 7.47
C GLY A 40 7.71 2.77 8.16
N ARG A 41 7.72 4.10 8.29
CA ARG A 41 8.79 4.85 8.99
C ARG A 41 8.85 4.48 10.47
N ARG A 42 7.72 4.37 11.17
CA ARG A 42 7.68 3.98 12.58
C ARG A 42 8.14 2.54 12.80
N LEU A 43 7.70 1.62 11.94
CA LEU A 43 8.12 0.22 11.99
C LEU A 43 9.63 0.08 11.72
N ARG A 44 10.19 0.81 10.75
CA ARG A 44 11.64 0.88 10.52
C ARG A 44 12.42 1.30 11.75
N ARG A 45 11.93 2.29 12.51
CA ARG A 45 12.59 2.76 13.75
C ARG A 45 12.57 1.72 14.88
N LEU A 46 11.69 0.72 14.83
CA LEU A 46 11.71 -0.39 15.79
C LEU A 46 12.90 -1.32 15.54
N ASP A 47 13.34 -1.47 14.29
CA ASP A 47 14.49 -2.29 13.91
C ASP A 47 15.84 -1.58 14.18
N LYS A 48 16.15 -1.42 15.47
CA LYS A 48 17.37 -0.74 15.94
C LYS A 48 18.66 -1.38 15.42
N GLU A 49 18.63 -2.69 15.16
CA GLU A 49 19.78 -3.46 14.72
C GLU A 49 19.91 -3.55 13.19
N LYS A 50 18.98 -2.95 12.43
CA LYS A 50 18.92 -3.00 10.97
C LYS A 50 18.95 -4.42 10.41
N LYS A 51 18.28 -5.35 11.11
CA LYS A 51 18.17 -6.77 10.73
C LYS A 51 16.89 -7.08 9.95
N ASN A 52 16.08 -6.06 9.70
CA ASN A 52 14.73 -6.13 9.15
C ASN A 52 13.82 -7.04 9.99
N PHE A 53 13.96 -7.01 11.32
CA PHE A 53 13.11 -7.80 12.23
C PHE A 53 12.39 -6.90 13.22
N ILE A 54 11.09 -7.10 13.32
CA ILE A 54 10.20 -6.42 14.25
C ILE A 54 9.64 -7.48 15.18
N TYR A 55 9.94 -7.37 16.46
CA TYR A 55 9.48 -8.30 17.47
C TYR A 55 8.04 -7.99 17.89
N ARG A 56 7.31 -9.05 18.27
CA ARG A 56 5.90 -8.94 18.68
C ARG A 56 5.65 -7.86 19.74
N GLY A 57 6.54 -7.75 20.73
CA GLY A 57 6.41 -6.77 21.81
C GLY A 57 6.47 -5.33 21.31
N ASP A 58 7.45 -5.02 20.47
CA ASP A 58 7.63 -3.68 19.88
C ASP A 58 6.46 -3.32 18.95
N PHE A 59 5.98 -4.29 18.16
CA PHE A 59 4.80 -4.10 17.33
C PHE A 59 3.55 -3.78 18.16
N ILE A 60 3.27 -4.54 19.22
CA ILE A 60 2.11 -4.31 20.10
C ILE A 60 2.18 -2.92 20.73
N THR A 61 3.35 -2.52 21.22
CA THR A 61 3.55 -1.17 21.79
C THR A 61 3.25 -0.11 20.73
N LEU A 62 3.80 -0.24 19.52
CA LEU A 62 3.55 0.72 18.44
C LEU A 62 2.07 0.83 18.08
N MET A 63 1.36 -0.29 17.91
CA MET A 63 -0.06 -0.29 17.55
C MET A 63 -0.93 0.42 18.61
N ARG A 64 -0.56 0.27 19.89
CA ARG A 64 -1.21 0.96 21.01
C ARG A 64 -0.89 2.45 21.04
N GLU A 65 0.37 2.83 20.79
CA GLU A 65 0.79 4.24 20.74
C GLU A 65 0.11 5.01 19.59
N MET A 66 -0.19 4.32 18.49
CA MET A 66 -0.91 4.89 17.34
C MET A 66 -2.45 4.83 17.50
N ASP A 67 -2.96 4.26 18.60
CA ASP A 67 -4.39 4.04 18.85
C ASP A 67 -5.10 3.27 17.72
N LEU A 68 -4.39 2.34 17.08
CA LEU A 68 -4.92 1.55 15.96
C LEU A 68 -5.54 0.24 16.41
N LEU A 69 -4.89 -0.43 17.38
CA LEU A 69 -5.30 -1.73 17.92
C LEU A 69 -5.02 -1.79 19.41
N ASN A 70 -5.87 -2.51 20.15
CA ASN A 70 -5.55 -2.88 21.53
C ASN A 70 -4.53 -4.03 21.58
N GLU A 71 -4.06 -4.38 22.79
CA GLU A 71 -3.02 -5.40 22.98
C GLU A 71 -3.38 -6.77 22.41
N SER A 72 -4.62 -7.22 22.63
CA SER A 72 -5.10 -8.51 22.12
C SER A 72 -5.19 -8.51 20.60
N GLU A 73 -5.73 -7.43 20.04
CA GLU A 73 -5.89 -7.23 18.60
C GLU A 73 -4.54 -7.16 17.88
N ALA A 74 -3.57 -6.45 18.45
CA ALA A 74 -2.21 -6.36 17.91
C ALA A 74 -1.48 -7.71 18.00
N ALA A 75 -1.67 -8.45 19.08
CA ALA A 75 -1.12 -9.80 19.22
C ALA A 75 -1.65 -10.77 18.15
N GLU A 76 -2.96 -10.77 17.92
CA GLU A 76 -3.62 -11.59 16.91
C GLU A 76 -3.17 -11.20 15.50
N THR A 77 -3.16 -9.90 15.21
CA THR A 77 -2.65 -9.36 13.93
C THR A 77 -1.20 -9.77 13.66
N PHE A 78 -0.35 -9.73 14.69
CA PHE A 78 1.06 -10.10 14.54
C PHE A 78 1.22 -11.59 14.23
N MET A 79 0.41 -12.45 14.85
CA MET A 79 0.42 -13.89 14.55
C MET A 79 0.09 -14.18 13.09
N GLU A 80 -0.78 -13.38 12.45
CA GLU A 80 -1.06 -13.51 11.03
C GLU A 80 0.11 -13.08 10.12
N CYS A 81 1.07 -12.33 10.66
CA CYS A 81 2.24 -11.83 9.93
C CYS A 81 3.49 -12.69 10.14
N ASP A 82 3.65 -13.30 11.32
CA ASP A 82 4.75 -14.23 11.64
C ASP A 82 4.44 -15.65 11.14
N TYR A 83 4.49 -15.83 9.83
CA TYR A 83 4.27 -17.13 9.17
C TYR A 83 5.20 -18.24 9.66
N THR A 84 6.35 -17.87 10.23
CA THR A 84 7.36 -18.83 10.71
C THR A 84 7.22 -19.16 12.19
N ASN A 85 6.33 -18.47 12.91
CA ASN A 85 6.12 -18.56 14.34
C ASN A 85 7.45 -18.44 15.14
N LYS A 86 8.32 -17.51 14.74
CA LYS A 86 9.63 -17.28 15.36
C LYS A 86 9.61 -16.15 16.40
N GLY A 87 8.47 -15.48 16.58
CA GLY A 87 8.30 -14.33 17.46
C GLY A 87 8.70 -12.99 16.84
N PHE A 88 8.99 -12.96 15.54
CA PHE A 88 9.32 -11.76 14.79
C PHE A 88 8.72 -11.80 13.38
N ALA A 89 8.49 -10.63 12.79
CA ALA A 89 8.12 -10.47 11.39
C ALA A 89 9.06 -9.44 10.75
N THR A 90 9.26 -9.55 9.44
CA THR A 90 9.96 -8.51 8.67
C THR A 90 9.07 -7.31 8.44
N LEU A 91 9.66 -6.15 8.18
CA LEU A 91 8.92 -4.95 7.83
C LEU A 91 8.02 -5.20 6.61
N ASP A 92 8.57 -5.84 5.59
CA ASP A 92 7.84 -6.19 4.37
C ASP A 92 6.63 -7.07 4.65
N GLN A 93 6.77 -8.09 5.51
CA GLN A 93 5.65 -8.95 5.88
C GLN A 93 4.52 -8.17 6.56
N LEU A 94 4.86 -7.25 7.45
CA LEU A 94 3.88 -6.43 8.16
C LEU A 94 3.16 -5.47 7.19
N ILE A 95 3.92 -4.66 6.45
CA ILE A 95 3.34 -3.68 5.52
C ILE A 95 2.53 -4.38 4.42
N GLN A 96 3.03 -5.48 3.84
CA GLN A 96 2.27 -6.25 2.85
C GLN A 96 0.95 -6.78 3.40
N ARG A 97 0.91 -7.20 4.67
CA ARG A 97 -0.32 -7.71 5.28
C ARG A 97 -1.34 -6.59 5.52
N PHE A 98 -0.87 -5.39 5.84
CA PHE A 98 -1.70 -4.21 6.16
C PHE A 98 -2.23 -3.47 4.94
N ARG A 99 -1.60 -3.63 3.77
CA ARG A 99 -2.14 -3.12 2.51
C ARG A 99 -3.51 -3.73 2.21
N TYR A 100 -4.41 -2.92 1.68
CA TYR A 100 -5.68 -3.41 1.14
C TYR A 100 -5.41 -4.34 -0.07
N PRO A 101 -6.05 -5.51 -0.21
CA PRO A 101 -5.81 -6.42 -1.34
C PRO A 101 -6.13 -5.78 -2.71
N ILE A 102 -5.31 -6.06 -3.73
CA ILE A 102 -5.52 -5.58 -5.12
C ILE A 102 -5.44 -6.74 -6.11
N SER A 103 -5.93 -6.53 -7.33
CA SER A 103 -5.91 -7.57 -8.37
C SER A 103 -4.47 -7.94 -8.79
N PRO A 104 -4.25 -9.17 -9.30
CA PRO A 104 -2.93 -9.59 -9.79
C PRO A 104 -2.36 -8.68 -10.88
N LEU A 105 -3.21 -8.12 -11.76
CA LEU A 105 -2.79 -7.19 -12.80
C LEU A 105 -2.22 -5.89 -12.23
N ARG A 106 -2.93 -5.27 -11.28
CA ARG A 106 -2.46 -4.06 -10.57
C ARG A 106 -1.16 -4.34 -9.83
N LYS A 107 -1.12 -5.44 -9.07
CA LYS A 107 0.08 -5.87 -8.34
C LYS A 107 1.27 -6.04 -9.27
N ARG A 108 1.07 -6.69 -10.42
CA ARG A 108 2.15 -6.93 -11.39
C ARG A 108 2.70 -5.63 -11.99
N ALA A 109 1.83 -4.68 -12.32
CA ALA A 109 2.25 -3.38 -12.84
C ALA A 109 3.13 -2.62 -11.82
N ILE A 110 2.77 -2.68 -10.53
CA ILE A 110 3.55 -2.07 -9.43
C ILE A 110 4.91 -2.78 -9.29
N GLU A 111 4.91 -4.11 -9.23
CA GLU A 111 6.15 -4.90 -9.08
C GLU A 111 7.13 -4.65 -10.24
N ASP A 112 6.65 -4.62 -11.48
CA ASP A 112 7.49 -4.35 -12.66
C ASP A 112 8.05 -2.91 -12.62
N ALA A 113 7.26 -1.91 -12.18
CA ALA A 113 7.72 -0.53 -12.04
C ALA A 113 8.80 -0.37 -10.96
N VAL A 114 8.60 -0.98 -9.79
CA VAL A 114 9.57 -0.97 -8.69
C VAL A 114 10.85 -1.70 -9.08
N THR A 115 10.73 -2.85 -9.75
CA THR A 115 11.88 -3.61 -10.29
C THR A 115 12.71 -2.78 -11.27
N LYS A 116 12.07 -1.95 -12.09
CA LYS A 116 12.78 -1.04 -13.00
C LYS A 116 13.49 0.12 -12.27
N ALA A 117 12.91 0.60 -11.18
CA ALA A 117 13.45 1.70 -10.40
C ALA A 117 14.60 1.27 -9.48
N ASP A 118 14.53 0.07 -8.89
CA ASP A 118 15.53 -0.49 -7.97
C ASP A 118 16.64 -1.25 -8.71
N LEU A 119 17.55 -0.50 -9.34
CA LEU A 119 18.56 -1.02 -10.27
C LEU A 119 19.48 -2.10 -9.69
N ASN A 120 19.79 -2.01 -8.40
CA ASN A 120 20.74 -2.89 -7.71
C ASN A 120 20.04 -3.87 -6.75
N PHE A 121 18.70 -3.84 -6.68
CA PHE A 121 17.89 -4.68 -5.81
C PHE A 121 18.28 -4.56 -4.32
N ASP A 122 18.70 -3.37 -3.90
CA ASP A 122 19.04 -3.10 -2.50
C ASP A 122 17.90 -2.41 -1.74
N GLY A 123 16.78 -2.13 -2.43
CA GLY A 123 15.61 -1.48 -1.87
C GLY A 123 15.75 0.04 -1.72
N LEU A 124 16.81 0.66 -2.22
CA LEU A 124 17.06 2.10 -2.16
C LEU A 124 17.16 2.71 -3.57
N ILE A 125 16.17 3.51 -3.92
CA ILE A 125 16.05 4.16 -5.22
C ILE A 125 16.53 5.62 -5.08
N PRO A 126 17.55 6.08 -5.82
CA PRO A 126 17.93 7.49 -5.82
C PRO A 126 16.79 8.37 -6.36
N LEU A 127 16.45 9.45 -5.66
CA LEU A 127 15.34 10.33 -6.06
C LEU A 127 15.56 10.99 -7.42
N ASP A 128 16.78 11.41 -7.73
CA ASP A 128 17.11 12.02 -9.02
C ASP A 128 16.90 11.01 -10.18
N TYR A 129 17.20 9.73 -9.94
CA TYR A 129 16.96 8.67 -10.91
C TYR A 129 15.47 8.37 -11.05
N LEU A 130 14.72 8.29 -9.94
CA LEU A 130 13.26 8.13 -10.00
C LEU A 130 12.60 9.29 -10.74
N GLU A 131 13.08 10.52 -10.54
CA GLU A 131 12.62 11.71 -11.24
C GLU A 131 12.91 11.64 -12.75
N GLU A 132 13.96 10.95 -13.20
CA GLU A 132 14.23 10.77 -14.63
C GLU A 132 13.31 9.71 -15.28
N ILE A 133 13.08 8.57 -14.60
CA ILE A 133 12.39 7.42 -15.19
C ILE A 133 10.86 7.47 -15.07
N TRP A 134 10.33 8.33 -14.20
CA TRP A 134 8.90 8.44 -13.94
C TRP A 134 8.34 9.78 -14.44
N ASP A 135 7.32 9.74 -15.29
CA ASP A 135 6.76 10.95 -15.92
C ASP A 135 5.63 11.64 -15.12
N GLY A 136 5.16 11.06 -14.02
CA GLY A 136 4.10 11.64 -13.18
C GLY A 136 2.66 11.42 -13.66
N THR A 137 2.44 10.59 -14.68
CA THR A 137 1.11 10.42 -15.30
C THR A 137 0.11 9.65 -14.45
N VAL A 138 0.55 8.92 -13.41
CA VAL A 138 -0.36 8.24 -12.48
C VAL A 138 -1.19 9.29 -11.72
N GLN A 139 -2.51 9.19 -11.81
CA GLN A 139 -3.46 10.05 -11.10
C GLN A 139 -3.21 9.97 -9.59
N ASP A 140 -3.33 11.09 -8.85
CA ASP A 140 -3.12 11.13 -7.41
C ASP A 140 -4.40 11.49 -6.63
N TYR A 141 -4.35 11.30 -5.31
CA TYR A 141 -5.44 11.61 -4.39
C TYR A 141 -5.72 13.11 -4.22
N LEU A 142 -4.91 14.00 -4.78
CA LEU A 142 -5.01 15.46 -4.62
C LEU A 142 -5.98 16.11 -5.61
N GLY A 143 -6.61 15.30 -6.48
CA GLY A 143 -7.73 15.69 -7.32
C GLY A 143 -7.37 15.96 -8.79
N ASP A 144 -8.41 16.00 -9.63
CA ASP A 144 -8.32 16.08 -11.10
C ASP A 144 -7.76 17.40 -11.66
N ASP A 145 -7.52 18.41 -10.83
CA ASP A 145 -7.08 19.73 -11.28
C ASP A 145 -5.55 19.88 -11.40
N LYS A 146 -4.76 18.94 -10.87
CA LYS A 146 -3.29 18.98 -11.00
C LYS A 146 -2.82 18.39 -12.33
N ASN A 147 -1.82 19.00 -12.96
CA ASN A 147 -1.15 18.39 -14.10
C ASN A 147 -0.10 17.33 -13.66
N ALA A 148 0.44 16.54 -14.60
CA ALA A 148 1.37 15.45 -14.29
C ALA A 148 2.66 15.92 -13.59
N GLU A 149 3.19 17.11 -13.93
CA GLU A 149 4.37 17.67 -13.29
C GLU A 149 4.09 18.03 -11.83
N GLU A 150 2.92 18.61 -11.54
CA GLU A 150 2.51 18.98 -10.18
C GLU A 150 2.29 17.75 -9.28
N ARG A 151 1.71 16.67 -9.82
CA ARG A 151 1.56 15.40 -9.10
C ARG A 151 2.90 14.77 -8.79
N LYS A 152 3.79 14.71 -9.79
CA LYS A 152 5.16 14.22 -9.63
C LYS A 152 5.91 15.02 -8.57
N ALA A 153 5.86 16.35 -8.65
CA ALA A 153 6.50 17.23 -7.67
C ALA A 153 5.95 17.00 -6.26
N THR A 154 4.63 16.88 -6.11
CA THR A 154 4.02 16.63 -4.79
C THR A 154 4.45 15.28 -4.21
N PHE A 155 4.47 14.22 -5.02
CA PHE A 155 4.93 12.93 -4.55
C PHE A 155 6.41 12.95 -4.17
N LEU A 156 7.27 13.52 -5.02
CA LEU A 156 8.68 13.66 -4.72
C LEU A 156 8.90 14.49 -3.45
N GLU A 157 8.08 15.50 -3.17
CA GLU A 157 8.12 16.27 -1.92
C GLU A 157 7.72 15.43 -0.69
N ILE A 158 6.64 14.65 -0.79
CA ILE A 158 6.20 13.73 0.28
C ILE A 158 7.31 12.72 0.63
N LEU A 159 8.02 12.24 -0.39
CA LEU A 159 9.15 11.33 -0.22
C LEU A 159 10.41 12.04 0.31
N ARG A 160 10.74 13.22 -0.21
CA ARG A 160 11.90 14.04 0.21
C ARG A 160 11.84 14.43 1.69
N ASN A 161 10.64 14.60 2.24
CA ASN A 161 10.44 14.93 3.64
C ASN A 161 10.75 13.76 4.60
N ASP A 162 11.17 12.58 4.10
CA ASP A 162 11.80 11.57 4.96
C ASP A 162 13.26 11.92 5.26
N ALA A 163 13.50 12.46 6.45
CA ALA A 163 14.85 12.80 6.92
C ALA A 163 15.80 11.60 7.01
N GLU A 164 15.26 10.37 7.04
CA GLU A 164 16.02 9.14 7.24
C GLU A 164 16.80 8.71 5.99
N HIS A 165 16.26 8.98 4.80
CA HIS A 165 16.79 8.46 3.53
C HIS A 165 17.52 9.51 2.65
N LYS A 166 17.62 10.79 3.04
CA LYS A 166 18.52 11.83 2.46
C LYS A 166 18.80 11.70 0.95
N GLY A 167 17.78 11.86 0.10
CA GLY A 167 17.95 11.79 -1.37
C GLY A 167 17.58 10.44 -1.98
N TYR A 168 17.16 9.47 -1.16
CA TYR A 168 16.67 8.17 -1.61
C TYR A 168 15.20 7.99 -1.22
N VAL A 169 14.51 7.12 -1.95
CA VAL A 169 13.21 6.54 -1.59
C VAL A 169 13.35 5.03 -1.51
N THR A 170 12.71 4.40 -0.54
CA THR A 170 12.74 2.93 -0.45
C THR A 170 11.81 2.29 -1.48
N ALA A 171 12.15 1.09 -1.95
CA ALA A 171 11.28 0.30 -2.82
C ALA A 171 9.89 0.07 -2.20
N GLU A 172 9.82 -0.07 -0.87
CA GLU A 172 8.57 -0.16 -0.12
C GLU A 172 7.72 1.12 -0.22
N GLU A 173 8.33 2.30 -0.10
CA GLU A 173 7.62 3.58 -0.19
C GLU A 173 7.07 3.82 -1.59
N LEU A 174 7.85 3.52 -2.64
CA LEU A 174 7.37 3.57 -4.02
C LEU A 174 6.22 2.57 -4.24
N THR A 175 6.36 1.36 -3.70
CA THR A 175 5.29 0.35 -3.73
C THR A 175 4.03 0.86 -3.06
N ASN A 176 4.13 1.43 -1.84
CA ASN A 176 3.00 1.96 -1.09
C ASN A 176 2.29 3.10 -1.84
N PHE A 177 3.04 3.96 -2.52
CA PHE A 177 2.46 5.00 -3.36
C PHE A 177 1.63 4.44 -4.49
N LEU A 178 2.23 3.61 -5.36
CA LEU A 178 1.53 3.05 -6.49
C LEU A 178 0.35 2.15 -6.04
N TRP A 179 0.48 1.51 -4.88
CA TRP A 179 -0.59 0.73 -4.28
C TRP A 179 -1.80 1.59 -3.92
N VAL A 180 -1.61 2.74 -3.27
CA VAL A 180 -2.70 3.66 -2.95
C VAL A 180 -3.32 4.22 -4.22
N GLN A 181 -2.52 4.55 -5.25
CA GLN A 181 -3.05 4.96 -6.55
C GLN A 181 -3.91 3.87 -7.21
N SER A 182 -3.52 2.61 -7.03
CA SER A 182 -4.32 1.49 -7.54
C SER A 182 -5.68 1.35 -6.85
N LEU A 183 -5.92 1.98 -5.71
CA LEU A 183 -7.22 1.92 -5.02
C LEU A 183 -8.19 3.01 -5.49
N ILE A 184 -7.69 4.07 -6.15
CA ILE A 184 -8.51 5.19 -6.64
C ILE A 184 -8.86 5.08 -8.12
N THR A 185 -8.07 4.35 -8.92
CA THR A 185 -8.38 4.13 -10.35
C THR A 185 -9.43 3.02 -10.51
N GLU A 186 -10.59 3.34 -11.09
CA GLU A 186 -11.71 2.41 -11.23
C GLU A 186 -11.39 1.18 -12.10
N ASP A 187 -10.79 1.38 -13.28
CA ASP A 187 -10.46 0.30 -14.23
C ASP A 187 -9.03 -0.20 -14.00
N GLU A 188 -8.86 -1.51 -13.80
CA GLU A 188 -7.56 -2.10 -13.52
C GLU A 188 -6.59 -2.13 -14.71
N VAL A 189 -7.13 -2.18 -15.93
CA VAL A 189 -6.35 -2.14 -17.16
C VAL A 189 -5.86 -0.72 -17.39
N ASP A 190 -6.71 0.28 -17.17
CA ASP A 190 -6.31 1.68 -17.24
C ASP A 190 -5.21 2.00 -16.23
N PHE A 191 -5.33 1.53 -14.98
CA PHE A 191 -4.26 1.65 -13.98
C PHE A 191 -2.96 0.98 -14.48
N ALA A 192 -3.04 -0.28 -14.91
CA ALA A 192 -1.86 -1.03 -15.33
C ALA A 192 -1.18 -0.40 -16.55
N LEU A 193 -1.95 0.08 -17.53
CA LEU A 193 -1.42 0.80 -18.69
C LEU A 193 -0.75 2.12 -18.27
N THR A 194 -1.40 2.88 -17.38
CA THR A 194 -0.88 4.16 -16.90
C THR A 194 0.45 3.98 -16.19
N VAL A 195 0.56 3.05 -15.23
CA VAL A 195 1.84 2.76 -14.55
C VAL A 195 2.90 2.31 -15.54
N ARG A 196 2.54 1.45 -16.49
CA ARG A 196 3.52 0.94 -17.46
C ARG A 196 4.01 2.02 -18.42
N GLN A 197 3.13 2.92 -18.86
CA GLN A 197 3.52 4.10 -19.63
C GLN A 197 4.42 5.02 -18.79
N ALA A 198 4.02 5.30 -17.54
CA ALA A 198 4.74 6.20 -16.65
C ALA A 198 6.19 5.78 -16.38
N PHE A 199 6.45 4.48 -16.41
CA PHE A 199 7.78 3.89 -16.23
C PHE A 199 8.37 3.35 -17.53
N ASN A 200 7.80 3.64 -18.71
CA ASN A 200 8.27 3.14 -20.02
C ASN A 200 8.51 1.61 -20.02
N LEU A 201 7.50 0.85 -19.63
CA LEU A 201 7.45 -0.62 -19.60
C LEU A 201 6.64 -1.15 -20.81
N ASP A 202 6.87 -2.41 -21.18
CA ASP A 202 6.10 -3.09 -22.24
C ASP A 202 4.61 -3.19 -21.91
N ALA A 203 3.76 -3.66 -22.83
CA ALA A 203 2.34 -3.92 -22.54
C ALA A 203 2.12 -4.94 -21.40
N PRO A 204 0.98 -4.89 -20.67
CA PRO A 204 0.69 -5.84 -19.61
C PRO A 204 0.55 -7.28 -20.15
N PRO A 205 0.86 -8.31 -19.33
CA PRO A 205 0.67 -9.71 -19.71
C PRO A 205 -0.80 -9.99 -20.04
N SER A 206 -1.08 -10.49 -21.24
CA SER A 206 -2.46 -10.66 -21.73
C SER A 206 -3.28 -11.65 -20.90
N ASP A 207 -2.63 -12.60 -20.24
CA ASP A 207 -3.23 -13.60 -19.36
C ASP A 207 -3.78 -13.03 -18.05
N LEU A 208 -3.34 -11.82 -17.66
CA LEU A 208 -3.83 -11.10 -16.48
C LEU A 208 -4.94 -10.10 -16.81
N ILE A 209 -5.26 -9.89 -18.09
CA ILE A 209 -6.26 -8.90 -18.52
C ILE A 209 -7.64 -9.55 -18.49
N LEU A 210 -8.49 -9.08 -17.56
CA LEU A 210 -9.88 -9.53 -17.48
C LEU A 210 -10.76 -8.93 -18.59
N GLY A 211 -11.95 -9.51 -18.79
CA GLY A 211 -12.95 -8.99 -19.72
C GLY A 211 -13.53 -7.65 -19.24
N PRO A 212 -14.07 -6.78 -20.12
CA PRO A 212 -14.52 -5.43 -19.76
C PRO A 212 -15.48 -5.35 -18.57
N ASP A 213 -16.34 -6.35 -18.39
CA ASP A 213 -17.32 -6.39 -17.30
C ASP A 213 -16.70 -6.73 -15.94
N ASP A 214 -15.51 -7.36 -15.94
CA ASP A 214 -14.79 -7.82 -14.74
C ASP A 214 -13.66 -6.87 -14.31
N ARG A 215 -13.38 -5.82 -15.10
CA ARG A 215 -12.25 -4.87 -14.87
C ARG A 215 -12.53 -3.81 -13.82
N ARG A 216 -13.80 -3.57 -13.52
CA ARG A 216 -14.18 -2.57 -12.54
C ARG A 216 -13.74 -3.03 -11.17
N PHE A 217 -12.98 -2.17 -10.49
CA PHE A 217 -12.74 -2.30 -9.07
C PHE A 217 -14.07 -2.12 -8.33
N THR A 218 -14.84 -3.19 -8.18
CA THR A 218 -15.73 -3.27 -7.03
C THR A 218 -14.79 -3.41 -5.85
N ALA A 219 -14.91 -2.50 -4.87
CA ALA A 219 -14.38 -2.73 -3.53
C ALA A 219 -15.15 -3.91 -2.89
N ASN A 220 -15.18 -5.07 -3.54
CA ASN A 220 -15.58 -6.32 -2.95
C ASN A 220 -14.44 -6.68 -2.01
N LEU A 221 -14.65 -6.29 -0.75
CA LEU A 221 -14.31 -7.00 0.45
C LEU A 221 -13.88 -8.45 0.20
N PRO A 222 -12.96 -9.00 1.02
CA PRO A 222 -12.50 -10.38 0.89
C PRO A 222 -13.68 -11.33 0.64
N PRO A 223 -13.49 -12.36 -0.20
CA PRO A 223 -14.57 -13.31 -0.50
C PRO A 223 -15.18 -13.78 0.81
N ILE A 224 -16.51 -13.72 0.90
CA ILE A 224 -17.25 -14.46 1.92
C ILE A 224 -16.75 -15.88 1.76
N VAL A 225 -16.09 -16.39 2.80
CA VAL A 225 -15.76 -17.81 2.88
C VAL A 225 -17.11 -18.51 2.82
N ASP A 226 -17.41 -19.15 1.69
CA ASP A 226 -18.47 -20.15 1.67
C ASP A 226 -17.98 -21.26 2.62
N GLU A 227 -18.54 -21.28 3.83
CA GLU A 227 -18.46 -22.46 4.70
C GLU A 227 -19.46 -23.50 4.19
N ASP A 228 -19.01 -24.76 4.19
CA ASP A 228 -19.82 -25.96 3.91
C ASP A 228 -21.11 -26.04 4.75
#